data_AF-A0A7V9F127-F1
#
_entry.id   AF-A0A7V9F127-F1
#
_cell.length_a   1.000
_cell.length_b   1.000
_cell.length_c   1.000
_cell.angle_alpha   90.00
_cell.angle_beta   90.00
_cell.angle_gamma   90.00
#
_symmetry.space_group_name_H-M   'P 1'
#
loop_
_entity.id
_entity.type
_entity.pdbx_description
1 polymer ?
#
loop_
_entity_poly.entity_id
_entity_poly.type
_entity_poly.pdbx_seq_one_letter_code
_entity_poly.pdbx_strand_id
1 'polypeptide(L)'
;GFARLLVRTAGRRWPLVLASLRAQGRSGAAPADRATIVKLAKGLRGGGVEERVQALADYHRAAGIAGLTRGLTAVKGELARRVLSHPKISIYEGGRSDIASGDIDVRPLVVMLYLTKRQGAVTVSSLITGHGIFTKSGGVSLHSFGRAMDIAAVGGTPILGHQQPGGVTESALRNVLMLPKALQPSELISLFAIGGPSFAMADHADHIHVGY
;
A
#
# COMPACT_ATOMS: atom_id res chain seq x y z
N GLY A 1 9.43 -14.20 -21.14
CA GLY A 1 8.30 -14.07 -20.19
C GLY A 1 7.56 -12.78 -20.40
N PHE A 2 6.25 -12.78 -20.12
CA PHE A 2 5.33 -11.67 -20.34
C PHE A 2 5.75 -10.36 -19.66
N ALA A 3 6.27 -10.40 -18.43
CA ALA A 3 6.71 -9.19 -17.73
C ALA A 3 7.71 -8.34 -18.53
N ARG A 4 8.71 -8.97 -19.18
CA ARG A 4 9.66 -8.29 -20.06
C ARG A 4 9.00 -7.73 -21.32
N LEU A 5 7.99 -8.41 -21.86
CA LEU A 5 7.23 -7.91 -23.02
C LEU A 5 6.40 -6.69 -22.62
N LEU A 6 5.70 -6.77 -21.50
CA LEU A 6 4.86 -5.71 -20.96
C LEU A 6 5.65 -4.43 -20.70
N VAL A 7 6.75 -4.51 -19.94
CA VAL A 7 7.57 -3.33 -19.62
C VAL A 7 8.17 -2.69 -20.88
N ARG A 8 8.72 -3.50 -21.79
CA ARG A 8 9.29 -2.98 -23.05
C ARG A 8 8.25 -2.32 -23.96
N THR A 9 7.02 -2.81 -23.95
CA THR A 9 5.97 -2.35 -24.88
C THR A 9 5.16 -1.19 -24.30
N ALA A 10 4.80 -1.24 -23.03
CA ALA A 10 3.99 -0.21 -22.36
C ALA A 10 4.82 0.89 -21.68
N GLY A 11 6.12 0.68 -21.49
CA GLY A 11 7.00 1.61 -20.78
C GLY A 11 6.46 1.94 -19.38
N ARG A 12 6.43 3.23 -19.02
CA ARG A 12 5.93 3.70 -17.71
C ARG A 12 4.44 3.39 -17.45
N ARG A 13 3.67 3.04 -18.50
CA ARG A 13 2.24 2.68 -18.40
C ARG A 13 2.01 1.22 -18.07
N TRP A 14 3.07 0.39 -17.96
CA TRP A 14 2.94 -1.03 -17.67
C TRP A 14 2.03 -1.36 -16.47
N PRO A 15 2.03 -0.61 -15.33
CA PRO A 15 1.19 -0.98 -14.18
C PRO A 15 -0.30 -0.84 -14.51
N LEU A 16 -0.63 0.23 -15.25
CA LEU A 16 -1.98 0.55 -15.67
C LEU A 16 -2.48 -0.43 -16.74
N VAL A 17 -1.64 -0.77 -17.73
CA VAL A 17 -1.98 -1.81 -18.70
C VAL A 17 -2.23 -3.15 -18.01
N LEU A 18 -1.38 -3.54 -17.06
CA LEU A 18 -1.58 -4.77 -16.30
C LEU A 18 -2.86 -4.73 -15.47
N ALA A 19 -3.16 -3.60 -14.82
CA ALA A 19 -4.38 -3.43 -14.05
C ALA A 19 -5.63 -3.53 -14.94
N SER A 20 -5.64 -2.89 -16.11
CA SER A 20 -6.74 -2.99 -17.08
C SER A 20 -6.94 -4.42 -17.57
N LEU A 21 -5.86 -5.16 -17.85
CA LEU A 21 -5.96 -6.58 -18.22
C LEU A 21 -6.62 -7.40 -17.11
N ARG A 22 -6.22 -7.20 -15.86
CA ARG A 22 -6.78 -7.93 -14.71
C ARG A 22 -8.24 -7.58 -14.46
N ALA A 23 -8.61 -6.30 -14.62
CA ALA A 23 -10.00 -5.85 -14.51
C ALA A 23 -10.91 -6.47 -15.61
N GLN A 24 -10.34 -6.77 -16.78
CA GLN A 24 -11.02 -7.52 -17.85
C GLN A 24 -11.03 -9.05 -17.63
N GLY A 25 -10.65 -9.54 -16.44
CA GLY A 25 -10.55 -10.96 -16.14
C GLY A 25 -9.35 -11.68 -16.76
N ARG A 26 -8.48 -10.97 -17.49
CA ARG A 26 -7.30 -11.59 -18.14
C ARG A 26 -6.21 -11.84 -17.11
N SER A 27 -6.06 -13.11 -16.74
CA SER A 27 -5.14 -13.56 -15.70
C SER A 27 -4.08 -14.54 -16.21
N GLY A 28 -3.31 -15.15 -15.32
CA GLY A 28 -2.21 -16.07 -15.67
C GLY A 28 -0.88 -15.41 -16.03
N ALA A 29 0.04 -16.22 -16.55
CA ALA A 29 1.44 -15.88 -16.78
C ALA A 29 1.68 -15.01 -18.04
N ALA A 30 0.77 -15.05 -19.02
CA ALA A 30 0.83 -14.27 -20.26
C ALA A 30 -0.57 -13.83 -20.73
N PRO A 31 -1.21 -12.88 -20.02
CA PRO A 31 -2.62 -12.49 -20.26
C PRO A 31 -2.86 -11.70 -21.56
N ALA A 32 -1.81 -11.32 -22.28
CA ALA A 32 -1.91 -10.54 -23.51
C ALA A 32 -0.67 -10.70 -24.41
N ASP A 33 -0.87 -10.51 -25.71
CA ASP A 33 0.19 -10.39 -26.70
C ASP A 33 0.67 -8.93 -26.86
N ARG A 34 1.66 -8.72 -27.72
CA ARG A 34 2.21 -7.38 -27.97
C ARG A 34 1.16 -6.42 -28.54
N ALA A 35 0.35 -6.87 -29.49
CA ALA A 35 -0.65 -6.02 -30.16
C ALA A 35 -1.70 -5.50 -29.16
N THR A 36 -2.19 -6.36 -28.27
CA THR A 36 -3.11 -6.00 -27.19
C THR A 36 -2.49 -4.98 -26.24
N ILE A 37 -1.22 -5.18 -25.83
CA ILE A 37 -0.51 -4.24 -24.95
C ILE A 37 -0.38 -2.86 -25.60
N VAL A 38 -0.01 -2.80 -26.90
CA VAL A 38 0.10 -1.52 -27.64
C VAL A 38 -1.26 -0.83 -27.71
N LYS A 39 -2.33 -1.56 -28.03
CA LYS A 39 -3.69 -1.01 -28.13
C LYS A 39 -4.14 -0.40 -26.79
N LEU A 40 -3.98 -1.15 -25.68
CA LEU A 40 -4.34 -0.66 -24.34
C LEU A 40 -3.48 0.55 -23.93
N ALA A 41 -2.16 0.47 -24.13
CA ALA A 41 -1.26 1.57 -23.77
C ALA A 41 -1.54 2.87 -24.54
N LYS A 42 -2.10 2.79 -25.76
CA LYS A 42 -2.57 3.94 -26.54
C LYS A 42 -3.92 4.45 -26.04
N GLY A 43 -4.89 3.58 -25.78
CA GLY A 43 -6.23 3.97 -25.30
C GLY A 43 -6.19 4.69 -23.94
N LEU A 44 -5.30 4.25 -23.05
CA LEU A 44 -5.10 4.86 -21.73
C LEU A 44 -4.44 6.26 -21.77
N ARG A 45 -4.17 6.83 -22.94
CA ARG A 45 -3.61 8.19 -23.08
C ARG A 45 -4.67 9.30 -23.04
N GLY A 46 -5.93 8.99 -23.34
CA GLY A 46 -6.97 9.99 -23.57
C GLY A 46 -8.28 9.76 -22.84
N GLY A 47 -8.38 8.73 -21.98
CA GLY A 47 -9.60 8.40 -21.24
C GLY A 47 -9.39 8.42 -19.72
N GLY A 48 -10.45 8.74 -18.98
CA GLY A 48 -10.49 8.53 -17.52
C GLY A 48 -10.35 7.04 -17.19
N VAL A 49 -9.59 6.75 -16.13
CA VAL A 49 -9.40 5.39 -15.63
C VAL A 49 -10.33 5.19 -14.45
N GLU A 50 -11.07 4.08 -14.43
CA GLU A 50 -11.86 3.70 -13.26
C GLU A 50 -10.99 3.61 -12.01
N GLU A 51 -11.46 4.16 -10.89
CA GLU A 51 -10.68 4.30 -9.67
C GLU A 51 -10.09 2.97 -9.17
N ARG A 52 -10.84 1.87 -9.27
CA ARG A 52 -10.33 0.53 -8.89
C ARG A 52 -9.17 0.06 -9.76
N VAL A 53 -9.20 0.38 -11.05
CA VAL A 53 -8.12 0.07 -11.99
C VAL A 53 -6.89 0.91 -11.67
N GLN A 54 -7.09 2.19 -11.33
CA GLN A 54 -5.99 3.07 -10.93
C GLN A 54 -5.36 2.60 -9.61
N ALA A 55 -6.16 2.24 -8.61
CA ALA A 55 -5.68 1.70 -7.34
C ALA A 55 -4.87 0.41 -7.55
N LEU A 56 -5.36 -0.50 -8.40
CA LEU A 56 -4.63 -1.72 -8.74
C LEU A 56 -3.31 -1.42 -9.49
N ALA A 57 -3.29 -0.40 -10.36
CA ALA A 57 -2.08 0.03 -11.04
C ALA A 57 -1.05 0.62 -10.07
N ASP A 58 -1.50 1.38 -9.07
CA ASP A 58 -0.65 1.93 -8.02
C ASP A 58 -0.08 0.83 -7.12
N TYR A 59 -0.88 -0.19 -6.79
CA TYR A 59 -0.40 -1.41 -6.13
C TYR A 59 0.66 -2.12 -6.98
N HIS A 60 0.41 -2.35 -8.28
CA HIS A 60 1.40 -2.97 -9.16
C HIS A 60 2.72 -2.20 -9.17
N ARG A 61 2.65 -0.86 -9.19
CA ARG A 61 3.84 0.00 -9.12
C ARG A 61 4.55 -0.12 -7.77
N ALA A 62 3.80 -0.19 -6.66
CA ALA A 62 4.36 -0.41 -5.32
C ALA A 62 5.07 -1.76 -5.23
N ALA A 63 4.41 -2.86 -5.61
CA ALA A 63 4.96 -4.21 -5.63
C ALA A 63 6.17 -4.36 -6.57
N GLY A 64 6.13 -3.68 -7.72
CA GLY A 64 7.14 -3.78 -8.77
C GLY A 64 7.07 -5.12 -9.53
N ILE A 65 7.74 -5.19 -10.68
CA ILE A 65 7.72 -6.40 -11.53
C ILE A 65 8.27 -7.61 -10.78
N ALA A 66 9.33 -7.42 -9.99
CA ALA A 66 9.94 -8.50 -9.24
C ALA A 66 8.98 -9.05 -8.16
N GLY A 67 8.29 -8.18 -7.42
CA GLY A 67 7.29 -8.61 -6.44
C GLY A 67 6.09 -9.32 -7.07
N LEU A 68 5.64 -8.87 -8.24
CA LEU A 68 4.53 -9.50 -8.97
C LEU A 68 4.88 -10.83 -9.65
N THR A 69 6.16 -11.11 -9.87
CA THR A 69 6.60 -12.33 -10.58
C THR A 69 7.26 -13.37 -9.67
N ARG A 70 7.97 -12.93 -8.63
CA ARG A 70 8.66 -13.80 -7.66
C ARG A 70 7.95 -13.87 -6.31
N GLY A 71 6.94 -13.03 -6.08
CA GLY A 71 6.26 -12.87 -4.79
C GLY A 71 6.86 -11.74 -3.96
N LEU A 72 6.03 -11.11 -3.12
CA LEU A 72 6.42 -9.96 -2.29
C LEU A 72 7.50 -10.35 -1.27
N THR A 73 7.35 -11.47 -0.58
CA THR A 73 8.32 -11.98 0.40
C THR A 73 9.72 -12.14 -0.21
N ALA A 74 9.81 -12.66 -1.44
CA ALA A 74 11.07 -12.84 -2.15
C ALA A 74 11.80 -11.52 -2.48
N VAL A 75 11.08 -10.38 -2.43
CA VAL A 75 11.63 -9.05 -2.70
C VAL A 75 11.56 -8.11 -1.49
N LYS A 76 11.33 -8.64 -0.27
CA LYS A 76 11.21 -7.84 0.96
C LYS A 76 12.38 -6.86 1.14
N GLY A 77 13.62 -7.30 0.95
CA GLY A 77 14.79 -6.42 1.06
C GLY A 77 14.84 -5.29 0.02
N GLU A 78 14.31 -5.51 -1.19
CA GLU A 78 14.18 -4.45 -2.21
C GLU A 78 13.11 -3.43 -1.80
N LEU A 79 11.97 -3.90 -1.30
CA LEU A 79 10.88 -3.05 -0.81
C LEU A 79 11.33 -2.21 0.39
N ALA A 80 12.06 -2.82 1.34
CA ALA A 80 12.64 -2.12 2.49
C ALA A 80 13.56 -0.98 2.06
N ARG A 81 14.51 -1.24 1.14
CA ARG A 81 15.38 -0.18 0.60
C ARG A 81 14.61 0.93 -0.11
N ARG A 82 13.59 0.56 -0.90
CA ARG A 82 12.73 1.54 -1.58
C ARG A 82 11.96 2.40 -0.60
N VAL A 83 11.45 1.84 0.50
CA VAL A 83 10.80 2.59 1.58
C VAL A 83 11.77 3.53 2.26
N LEU A 84 12.94 3.02 2.72
CA LEU A 84 13.93 3.80 3.47
C LEU A 84 14.53 4.98 2.67
N SER A 85 14.58 4.86 1.34
CA SER A 85 15.07 5.90 0.43
C SER A 85 13.97 6.75 -0.21
N HIS A 86 12.69 6.51 0.08
CA HIS A 86 11.60 7.22 -0.59
C HIS A 86 11.46 8.65 -0.02
N PRO A 87 11.56 9.71 -0.84
CA PRO A 87 11.53 11.10 -0.35
C PRO A 87 10.15 11.57 0.16
N LYS A 88 9.12 10.73 0.01
CA LYS A 88 7.75 11.00 0.45
C LYS A 88 7.25 10.04 1.53
N ILE A 89 8.17 9.27 2.13
CA ILE A 89 7.89 8.44 3.29
C ILE A 89 8.76 8.96 4.43
N SER A 90 8.11 9.48 5.47
CA SER A 90 8.75 9.85 6.72
C SER A 90 8.53 8.73 7.75
N ILE A 91 9.59 8.29 8.41
CA ILE A 91 9.57 7.24 9.43
C ILE A 91 10.49 7.70 10.56
N TYR A 92 10.01 7.59 11.80
CA TYR A 92 10.80 7.84 13.00
C TYR A 92 12.05 6.94 13.08
N GLU A 93 13.06 7.33 13.87
CA GLU A 93 14.37 6.67 13.89
C GLU A 93 14.31 5.16 14.19
N GLY A 94 13.58 4.77 15.24
CA GLY A 94 13.40 3.36 15.60
C GLY A 94 12.78 2.55 14.45
N GLY A 95 11.73 3.07 13.81
CA GLY A 95 11.06 2.39 12.71
C GLY A 95 11.95 2.22 11.48
N ARG A 96 12.88 3.15 11.23
CA ARG A 96 13.90 2.97 10.18
C ARG A 96 14.82 1.81 10.50
N SER A 97 15.17 1.65 11.78
CA SER A 97 15.99 0.53 12.27
C SER A 97 15.25 -0.80 12.10
N ASP A 98 13.96 -0.87 12.48
CA ASP A 98 13.12 -2.08 12.32
C ASP A 98 13.05 -2.54 10.84
N ILE A 99 12.98 -1.59 9.91
CA ILE A 99 12.96 -1.91 8.46
C ILE A 99 14.35 -2.35 7.99
N ALA A 100 15.41 -1.70 8.47
CA ALA A 100 16.78 -1.99 8.07
C ALA A 100 17.28 -3.36 8.58
N SER A 101 16.87 -3.77 9.78
CA SER A 101 17.12 -5.11 10.33
C SER A 101 16.32 -6.20 9.62
N GLY A 102 15.25 -5.81 8.91
CA GLY A 102 14.40 -6.73 8.18
C GLY A 102 13.33 -7.38 9.05
N ASP A 103 12.94 -6.75 10.15
CA ASP A 103 11.95 -7.32 11.08
C ASP A 103 10.50 -7.04 10.64
N ILE A 104 10.29 -6.04 9.78
CA ILE A 104 8.95 -5.66 9.31
C ILE A 104 8.43 -6.60 8.22
N ASP A 105 7.19 -7.06 8.35
CA ASP A 105 6.45 -7.83 7.35
C ASP A 105 6.41 -7.08 5.99
N VAL A 106 6.32 -7.81 4.90
CA VAL A 106 6.33 -7.20 3.57
C VAL A 106 5.09 -6.33 3.30
N ARG A 107 3.97 -6.60 3.97
CA ARG A 107 2.68 -5.94 3.73
C ARG A 107 2.73 -4.46 4.15
N PRO A 108 3.14 -4.06 5.37
CA PRO A 108 3.37 -2.66 5.71
C PRO A 108 4.26 -1.92 4.69
N LEU A 109 5.37 -2.52 4.26
CA LEU A 109 6.30 -1.90 3.29
C LEU A 109 5.62 -1.59 1.95
N VAL A 110 4.81 -2.51 1.43
CA VAL A 110 4.08 -2.29 0.17
C VAL A 110 2.97 -1.25 0.35
N VAL A 111 2.26 -1.26 1.49
CA VAL A 111 1.21 -0.27 1.76
C VAL A 111 1.77 1.14 1.85
N MET A 112 2.92 1.34 2.50
CA MET A 112 3.60 2.66 2.53
C MET A 112 3.88 3.16 1.10
N LEU A 113 4.51 2.32 0.27
CA LEU A 113 4.80 2.65 -1.13
C LEU A 113 3.53 2.91 -1.94
N TYR A 114 2.47 2.14 -1.74
CA TYR A 114 1.18 2.32 -2.39
C TYR A 114 0.53 3.64 -2.00
N LEU A 115 0.45 3.94 -0.70
CA LEU A 115 -0.17 5.17 -0.21
C LEU A 115 0.58 6.41 -0.67
N THR A 116 1.91 6.37 -0.91
CA THR A 116 2.58 7.52 -1.55
C THR A 116 2.06 7.85 -2.95
N LYS A 117 1.49 6.87 -3.68
CA LYS A 117 0.86 7.11 -4.99
C LYS A 117 -0.54 7.66 -4.87
N ARG A 118 -1.25 7.27 -3.83
CA ARG A 118 -2.66 7.62 -3.61
C ARG A 118 -2.84 8.93 -2.84
N GLN A 119 -1.88 9.24 -1.95
CA GLN A 119 -1.92 10.36 -1.01
C GLN A 119 -0.74 11.34 -1.20
N GLY A 120 0.24 11.03 -2.06
CA GLY A 120 1.40 11.89 -2.30
C GLY A 120 2.52 11.77 -1.26
N ALA A 121 2.19 11.54 0.02
CA ALA A 121 3.15 11.30 1.10
C ALA A 121 2.54 10.46 2.23
N VAL A 122 3.39 9.84 3.06
CA VAL A 122 3.00 9.08 4.25
C VAL A 122 4.00 9.37 5.38
N THR A 123 3.49 9.59 6.59
CA THR A 123 4.30 9.68 7.81
C THR A 123 3.92 8.55 8.74
N VAL A 124 4.88 7.68 9.03
CA VAL A 124 4.76 6.54 9.94
C VAL A 124 5.32 6.91 11.30
N SER A 125 4.48 6.85 12.33
CA SER A 125 4.85 7.21 13.71
C SER A 125 5.23 5.99 14.55
N SER A 126 4.82 4.79 14.15
CA SER A 126 5.09 3.57 14.92
C SER A 126 5.22 2.33 14.05
N LEU A 127 6.21 1.51 14.37
CA LEU A 127 6.45 0.14 13.91
C LEU A 127 6.71 -0.74 15.14
N ILE A 128 7.77 -1.55 15.20
CA ILE A 128 8.03 -2.38 16.38
C ILE A 128 8.49 -1.50 17.53
N THR A 129 9.55 -0.73 17.34
CA THR A 129 10.24 0.04 18.41
C THR A 129 9.49 1.31 18.86
N GLY A 130 8.31 1.59 18.31
CA GLY A 130 7.46 2.74 18.64
C GLY A 130 6.19 2.38 19.42
N HIS A 131 5.98 1.09 19.73
CA HIS A 131 4.77 0.59 20.36
C HIS A 131 5.11 -0.28 21.59
N GLY A 132 4.24 -0.28 22.60
CA GLY A 132 4.35 -1.19 23.74
C GLY A 132 4.08 -2.65 23.36
N ILE A 133 4.53 -3.61 24.16
CA ILE A 133 4.32 -5.04 23.82
C ILE A 133 2.83 -5.41 23.80
N PHE A 134 2.05 -4.82 24.71
CA PHE A 134 0.65 -5.16 24.93
C PHE A 134 -0.32 -4.10 24.38
N THR A 135 -1.48 -4.55 23.92
CA THR A 135 -2.66 -3.72 23.65
C THR A 135 -3.29 -3.27 24.96
N LYS A 136 -4.21 -2.29 24.90
CA LYS A 136 -5.00 -1.88 26.07
C LYS A 136 -5.86 -3.00 26.66
N SER A 137 -6.25 -3.97 25.84
CA SER A 137 -7.00 -5.16 26.27
C SER A 137 -6.11 -6.29 26.83
N GLY A 138 -4.79 -6.08 26.91
CA GLY A 138 -3.83 -7.02 27.49
C GLY A 138 -3.30 -8.10 26.54
N GLY A 139 -3.66 -8.07 25.25
CA GLY A 139 -3.13 -8.97 24.23
C GLY A 139 -1.77 -8.49 23.69
N VAL A 140 -1.00 -9.35 23.04
CA VAL A 140 0.24 -8.92 22.36
C VAL A 140 -0.11 -8.18 21.07
N SER A 141 0.45 -6.99 20.89
CA SER A 141 0.19 -6.15 19.71
C SER A 141 0.82 -6.74 18.43
N LEU A 142 0.17 -6.53 17.28
CA LEU A 142 0.74 -6.86 15.97
C LEU A 142 2.03 -6.07 15.66
N HIS A 143 2.24 -4.93 16.33
CA HIS A 143 3.53 -4.23 16.30
C HIS A 143 4.66 -5.11 16.80
N SER A 144 4.46 -5.89 17.86
CA SER A 144 5.48 -6.80 18.44
C SER A 144 5.94 -7.88 17.46
N PHE A 145 5.17 -8.16 16.41
CA PHE A 145 5.49 -9.14 15.36
C PHE A 145 5.94 -8.50 14.04
N GLY A 146 6.15 -7.18 14.01
CA GLY A 146 6.47 -6.46 12.77
C GLY A 146 5.33 -6.46 11.75
N ARG A 147 4.09 -6.68 12.20
CA ARG A 147 2.88 -6.87 11.36
C ARG A 147 1.91 -5.69 11.45
N ALA A 148 2.30 -4.59 12.07
CA ALA A 148 1.50 -3.38 12.11
C ALA A 148 2.31 -2.12 11.87
N MET A 149 1.60 -1.04 11.53
CA MET A 149 2.14 0.30 11.47
C MET A 149 1.07 1.32 11.88
N ASP A 150 1.52 2.41 12.50
CA ASP A 150 0.69 3.58 12.73
C ASP A 150 1.08 4.72 11.78
N ILE A 151 0.08 5.28 11.10
CA ILE A 151 0.24 6.40 10.17
C ILE A 151 -0.27 7.66 10.85
N ALA A 152 0.61 8.61 11.15
CA ALA A 152 0.27 9.88 11.78
C ALA A 152 -0.07 11.01 10.77
N ALA A 153 0.32 10.87 9.50
CA ALA A 153 -0.04 11.83 8.45
C ALA A 153 -0.05 11.20 7.05
N VAL A 154 -0.88 11.74 6.17
CA VAL A 154 -0.93 11.41 4.74
C VAL A 154 -0.99 12.68 3.92
N GLY A 155 -0.26 12.74 2.80
CA GLY A 155 -0.20 13.93 1.95
C GLY A 155 0.35 15.20 2.62
N GLY A 156 1.00 15.06 3.78
CA GLY A 156 1.44 16.18 4.61
C GLY A 156 0.41 16.66 5.62
N THR A 157 -0.81 16.10 5.62
CA THR A 157 -1.87 16.43 6.58
C THR A 157 -1.86 15.44 7.75
N PRO A 158 -1.74 15.90 9.00
CA PRO A 158 -1.85 15.06 10.18
C PRO A 158 -3.20 14.34 10.25
N ILE A 159 -3.24 13.12 10.79
CA ILE A 159 -4.51 12.44 11.10
C ILE A 159 -5.20 13.13 12.28
N LEU A 160 -4.42 13.60 13.26
CA LEU A 160 -4.92 14.40 14.36
C LEU A 160 -5.70 15.62 13.84
N GLY A 161 -6.95 15.74 14.27
CA GLY A 161 -7.85 16.82 13.86
C GLY A 161 -8.43 16.71 12.44
N HIS A 162 -8.15 15.62 11.71
CA HIS A 162 -8.55 15.48 10.30
C HIS A 162 -9.32 14.17 10.02
N GLN A 163 -10.18 13.76 10.96
CA GLN A 163 -11.02 12.56 10.86
C GLN A 163 -12.51 12.88 10.67
N GLN A 164 -12.81 13.93 9.89
CA GLN A 164 -14.16 14.27 9.45
C GLN A 164 -14.58 13.44 8.22
N PRO A 165 -15.88 13.14 8.03
CA PRO A 165 -16.39 12.50 6.83
C PRO A 165 -15.97 13.22 5.54
N GLY A 166 -15.60 12.46 4.51
CA GLY A 166 -15.05 12.95 3.25
C GLY A 166 -13.61 13.50 3.34
N GLY A 167 -13.01 13.47 4.53
CA GLY A 167 -11.68 14.00 4.79
C GLY A 167 -10.54 13.09 4.31
N VAL A 168 -9.32 13.59 4.52
CA VAL A 168 -8.09 12.90 4.08
C VAL A 168 -7.90 11.54 4.77
N THR A 169 -8.30 11.43 6.04
CA THR A 169 -8.22 10.16 6.79
C THR A 169 -9.16 9.12 6.21
N GLU A 170 -10.43 9.48 5.97
CA GLU A 170 -11.38 8.56 5.35
C GLU A 170 -10.91 8.12 3.95
N SER A 171 -10.38 9.06 3.16
CA SER A 171 -9.75 8.75 1.87
C SER A 171 -8.61 7.75 2.01
N ALA A 172 -7.72 7.91 2.99
CA ALA A 172 -6.61 6.97 3.23
C ALA A 172 -7.13 5.57 3.60
N LEU A 173 -8.12 5.46 4.49
CA LEU A 173 -8.75 4.20 4.87
C LEU A 173 -9.37 3.50 3.66
N ARG A 174 -10.17 4.22 2.85
CA ARG A 174 -10.77 3.70 1.62
C ARG A 174 -9.73 3.22 0.62
N ASN A 175 -8.58 3.90 0.53
CA ASN A 175 -7.47 3.47 -0.31
C ASN A 175 -6.84 2.16 0.17
N VAL A 176 -6.68 1.96 1.48
CA VAL A 176 -6.23 0.67 2.04
C VAL A 176 -7.24 -0.43 1.73
N LEU A 177 -8.54 -0.16 1.84
CA LEU A 177 -9.60 -1.12 1.51
C LEU A 177 -9.70 -1.48 0.01
N MET A 178 -9.06 -0.72 -0.88
CA MET A 178 -8.95 -1.05 -2.31
C MET A 178 -7.78 -1.97 -2.65
N LEU A 179 -6.90 -2.28 -1.69
CA LEU A 179 -5.81 -3.22 -1.91
C LEU A 179 -6.33 -4.62 -2.26
N PRO A 180 -5.56 -5.42 -3.03
CA PRO A 180 -5.92 -6.80 -3.29
C PRO A 180 -6.07 -7.60 -1.99
N LYS A 181 -6.91 -8.65 -1.99
CA LYS A 181 -7.20 -9.49 -0.82
C LYS A 181 -5.97 -9.97 -0.05
N ALA A 182 -4.86 -10.27 -0.74
CA ALA A 182 -3.60 -10.69 -0.11
C ALA A 182 -2.93 -9.60 0.77
N LEU A 183 -3.31 -8.33 0.59
CA LEU A 183 -2.85 -7.18 1.37
C LEU A 183 -3.97 -6.55 2.22
N GLN A 184 -5.13 -7.22 2.35
CA GLN A 184 -6.17 -6.76 3.24
C GLN A 184 -5.69 -6.91 4.70
N PRO A 185 -5.70 -5.84 5.51
CA PRO A 185 -5.35 -5.93 6.93
C PRO A 185 -6.41 -6.70 7.71
N SER A 186 -6.03 -7.23 8.88
CA SER A 186 -6.98 -7.72 9.90
C SER A 186 -7.48 -6.58 10.78
N GLU A 187 -6.69 -5.52 10.93
CA GLU A 187 -7.01 -4.35 11.76
C GLU A 187 -6.80 -3.07 10.94
N LEU A 188 -7.85 -2.25 10.82
CA LEU A 188 -7.78 -0.93 10.20
C LEU A 188 -8.48 0.09 11.10
N ILE A 189 -7.75 0.61 12.09
CA ILE A 189 -8.35 1.32 13.22
C ILE A 189 -8.11 2.83 13.07
N SER A 190 -9.16 3.59 13.35
CA SER A 190 -9.21 5.05 13.30
C SER A 190 -10.42 5.53 14.13
N LEU A 191 -10.94 6.74 13.88
CA LEU A 191 -12.27 7.14 14.38
C LEU A 191 -13.43 6.67 13.48
N PHE A 192 -13.14 5.96 12.39
CA PHE A 192 -14.12 5.46 11.43
C PHE A 192 -14.38 3.96 11.56
N ALA A 193 -15.64 3.58 11.32
CA ALA A 193 -16.06 2.20 11.05
C ALA A 193 -16.70 2.14 9.65
N ILE A 194 -15.89 2.00 8.60
CA ILE A 194 -16.35 2.04 7.20
C ILE A 194 -16.46 0.65 6.55
N GLY A 195 -16.49 -0.41 7.36
CA GLY A 195 -16.69 -1.79 6.95
C GLY A 195 -15.40 -2.59 6.72
N GLY A 196 -15.56 -3.92 6.55
CA GLY A 196 -14.42 -4.84 6.46
C GLY A 196 -13.60 -4.83 7.75
N PRO A 197 -12.26 -4.73 7.68
CA PRO A 197 -11.40 -4.67 8.87
C PRO A 197 -11.42 -3.31 9.58
N SER A 198 -12.24 -2.35 9.13
CA SER A 198 -12.31 -1.02 9.72
C SER A 198 -13.24 -0.96 10.92
N PHE A 199 -12.71 -0.48 12.05
CA PHE A 199 -13.51 -0.19 13.25
C PHE A 199 -12.97 1.03 14.00
N ALA A 200 -13.86 1.66 14.76
CA ALA A 200 -13.60 2.93 15.43
C ALA A 200 -13.12 2.73 16.87
N MET A 201 -12.04 3.43 17.26
CA MET A 201 -11.53 3.47 18.62
C MET A 201 -11.14 4.89 19.02
N ALA A 202 -11.63 5.37 20.15
CA ALA A 202 -11.50 6.78 20.57
C ALA A 202 -10.05 7.26 20.77
N ASP A 203 -9.15 6.34 21.10
CA ASP A 203 -7.72 6.59 21.29
C ASP A 203 -6.90 6.58 19.99
N HIS A 204 -7.54 6.44 18.83
CA HIS A 204 -6.90 6.51 17.52
C HIS A 204 -7.19 7.86 16.83
N ALA A 205 -7.36 8.93 17.62
CA ALA A 205 -7.67 10.26 17.10
C ALA A 205 -6.52 10.87 16.28
N ASP A 206 -5.28 10.46 16.57
CA ASP A 206 -4.04 11.01 16.03
C ASP A 206 -3.34 10.14 14.98
N HIS A 207 -3.83 8.92 14.72
CA HIS A 207 -3.23 8.00 13.74
C HIS A 207 -4.24 7.02 13.12
N ILE A 208 -3.85 6.43 11.99
CA ILE A 208 -4.48 5.22 11.44
C ILE A 208 -3.60 4.03 11.80
N HIS A 209 -4.17 3.04 12.48
CA HIS A 209 -3.51 1.75 12.71
C HIS A 209 -3.81 0.79 11.56
N VAL A 210 -2.79 0.10 11.05
CA VAL A 210 -2.92 -0.94 10.01
C VAL A 210 -2.19 -2.20 10.44
N GLY A 211 -2.93 -3.25 10.82
CA GLY A 211 -2.42 -4.52 11.34
C GLY A 211 -2.78 -5.75 10.49
N TYR A 212 -1.92 -6.78 10.51
CA TYR A 212 -1.91 -7.90 9.57
C TYR A 212 -1.77 -9.30 10.13
#